data_AF-A0A6J7HY76-F1
#
_entry.id   AF-A0A6J7HY76-F1
#
_cell.length_a   1.000
_cell.length_b   1.000
_cell.length_c   1.000
_cell.angle_alpha   90.00
_cell.angle_beta   90.00
_cell.angle_gamma   90.00
#
_symmetry.space_group_name_H-M   'P 1'
#
loop_
_entity.id
_entity.type
_entity.pdbx_description
1 polymer ?
#
loop_
_entity_poly.entity_id
_entity_poly.type
_entity_poly.pdbx_seq_one_letter_code
_entity_poly.pdbx_strand_id
1 'polypeptide(L)'
;MDHAPPPPSPATVRVVVEDVCDLEERVSAAARRARECHRAVELVEPFVAECDHAARAGLIRRMDVALEVARRAAPGVEIRVGGAIELPRPRDPR
;
A
#
# COMPACT_ATOMS: atom_id res chain seq x y z
N MET A 1 18.90 -20.06 -17.41
CA MET A 1 18.78 -19.42 -16.08
C MET A 1 17.41 -19.79 -15.56
N ASP A 2 17.33 -20.85 -14.76
CA ASP A 2 16.10 -21.24 -14.06
C ASP A 2 15.73 -20.14 -13.06
N HIS A 3 14.79 -19.27 -13.44
CA HIS A 3 14.11 -18.42 -12.48
C HIS A 3 13.13 -19.29 -11.70
N ALA A 4 13.60 -19.89 -10.61
CA ALA A 4 12.70 -20.38 -9.57
C ALA A 4 11.80 -19.20 -9.15
N PRO A 5 10.46 -19.36 -9.15
CA PRO A 5 9.58 -18.30 -8.67
C PRO A 5 9.97 -17.98 -7.23
N PRO A 6 10.02 -16.69 -6.84
CA PRO A 6 10.33 -16.33 -5.47
C PRO A 6 9.38 -17.09 -4.53
N PRO A 7 9.87 -17.56 -3.36
CA PRO A 7 9.02 -18.25 -2.41
C PRO A 7 7.80 -17.36 -2.11
N PRO A 8 6.60 -17.94 -1.93
CA PRO A 8 5.41 -17.16 -1.62
C PRO A 8 5.73 -16.36 -0.36
N SER A 9 5.88 -15.04 -0.52
CA SER A 9 6.10 -14.13 0.60
C SER A 9 5.05 -14.44 1.68
N PRO A 10 5.42 -14.38 2.98
CA PRO A 10 4.47 -14.58 4.05
C PRO A 10 3.27 -13.67 3.79
N ALA A 11 2.07 -14.25 3.70
CA ALA A 11 0.88 -13.60 3.17
C ALA A 11 0.68 -12.21 3.79
N THR A 12 0.99 -11.15 3.06
CA THR A 12 0.82 -9.77 3.51
C THR A 12 -0.61 -9.30 3.20
N VAL A 13 -1.13 -8.40 4.02
CA VAL A 13 -2.33 -7.64 3.66
C VAL A 13 -1.87 -6.41 2.90
N ARG A 14 -2.12 -6.39 1.58
CA ARG A 14 -1.64 -5.33 0.68
C ARG A 14 -2.67 -4.21 0.58
N VAL A 15 -2.20 -2.97 0.66
CA VAL A 15 -3.00 -1.75 0.45
C VAL A 15 -2.26 -0.85 -0.51
N VAL A 16 -2.90 -0.52 -1.62
CA VAL A 16 -2.38 0.47 -2.56
C VAL A 16 -2.69 1.88 -2.03
N VAL A 17 -1.68 2.74 -1.98
CA VAL A 17 -1.81 4.11 -1.47
C VAL A 17 -2.20 5.06 -2.60
N GLU A 18 -3.49 5.08 -2.92
CA GLU A 18 -4.10 5.89 -3.97
C GLU A 18 -4.67 7.21 -3.43
N ASP A 19 -4.99 8.14 -4.32
CA ASP A 19 -5.63 9.41 -3.94
C ASP A 19 -7.15 9.21 -3.93
N VAL A 20 -7.64 8.64 -2.83
CA VAL A 20 -9.06 8.32 -2.62
C VAL A 20 -9.51 8.85 -1.26
N CYS A 21 -10.75 9.31 -1.17
CA CYS A 21 -11.29 9.95 0.03
C CYS A 21 -11.30 9.03 1.27
N ASP A 22 -11.36 7.71 1.05
CA ASP A 22 -11.47 6.66 2.08
C ASP A 22 -10.14 5.95 2.38
N LEU A 23 -9.00 6.52 1.96
CA LEU A 23 -7.67 5.92 2.12
C LEU A 23 -7.39 5.51 3.58
N GLU A 24 -7.67 6.39 4.54
CA GLU A 24 -7.42 6.12 5.96
C GLU A 24 -8.25 4.94 6.48
N GLU A 25 -9.51 4.86 6.08
CA GLU A 25 -10.39 3.75 6.47
C GLU A 25 -9.89 2.42 5.90
N ARG A 26 -9.51 2.40 4.62
CA ARG A 26 -8.95 1.22 3.96
C ARG A 26 -7.66 0.75 4.64
N VAL A 27 -6.75 1.67 4.96
CA VAL A 27 -5.50 1.36 5.67
C VAL A 27 -5.79 0.84 7.07
N SER A 28 -6.70 1.48 7.82
CA SER A 28 -7.09 1.06 9.16
C SER A 28 -7.70 -0.34 9.18
N ALA A 29 -8.62 -0.63 8.24
CA ALA A 29 -9.25 -1.93 8.10
C ALA A 29 -8.23 -3.03 7.74
N ALA A 30 -7.31 -2.73 6.81
CA ALA A 30 -6.24 -3.65 6.45
C ALA A 30 -5.28 -3.93 7.61
N ALA A 31 -4.92 -2.91 8.39
CA ALA A 31 -4.06 -3.06 9.56
C ALA A 31 -4.71 -3.92 10.65
N ARG A 32 -6.01 -3.69 10.93
CA ARG A 32 -6.77 -4.54 11.87
C ARG A 32 -6.82 -5.99 11.41
N ARG A 33 -7.13 -6.22 10.12
CA ARG A 33 -7.14 -7.56 9.54
C ARG A 33 -5.78 -8.24 9.60
N ALA A 34 -4.70 -7.51 9.34
CA ALA A 34 -3.34 -8.02 9.43
C ALA A 34 -3.02 -8.45 10.87
N ARG A 35 -3.43 -7.64 11.86
CA ARG A 35 -3.30 -7.99 13.29
C ARG A 35 -4.06 -9.27 13.65
N GLU A 36 -5.33 -9.37 13.27
CA GLU A 36 -6.18 -10.54 13.53
C GLU A 36 -5.62 -11.83 12.90
N CYS A 37 -5.00 -11.70 11.73
CA CYS A 37 -4.44 -12.82 10.99
C CYS A 37 -2.96 -13.09 11.30
N HIS A 38 -2.34 -12.35 12.22
CA HIS A 38 -0.90 -12.39 12.50
C HIS A 38 -0.03 -12.23 11.23
N ARG A 39 -0.42 -11.31 10.35
CA ARG A 39 0.23 -11.00 9.08
C ARG A 39 0.82 -9.59 9.10
N ALA A 40 1.78 -9.33 8.21
CA ALA A 40 2.29 -7.99 7.97
C ALA A 40 1.35 -7.20 7.06
N VAL A 41 1.39 -5.87 7.18
CA VAL A 41 0.76 -4.94 6.24
C VAL A 41 1.80 -4.52 5.20
N GLU A 42 1.42 -4.52 3.94
CA GLU A 42 2.25 -4.00 2.85
C GLU A 42 1.55 -2.81 2.21
N LEU A 43 2.11 -1.62 2.40
CA LEU A 43 1.67 -0.39 1.75
C LEU A 43 2.37 -0.30 0.40
N VAL A 44 1.61 -0.31 -0.69
CA VAL A 44 2.13 -0.37 -2.04
C VAL A 44 2.01 1.00 -2.70
N GLU A 45 3.14 1.49 -3.20
CA GLU A 45 3.16 2.74 -3.96
C GLU A 45 2.50 2.54 -5.33
N PRO A 46 1.61 3.44 -5.77
CA PRO A 46 1.19 3.51 -7.16
C PRO A 46 2.37 3.98 -8.01
N PHE A 47 2.44 3.51 -9.26
CA PHE A 47 3.36 4.08 -10.23
C PHE A 47 3.07 5.57 -10.46
N VAL A 48 4.11 6.39 -10.32
CA VAL A 48 4.10 7.81 -10.64
C VAL A 48 5.23 8.06 -11.64
N ALA A 49 4.92 8.73 -12.75
CA ALA A 49 5.93 9.07 -13.75
C ALA A 49 7.05 9.92 -13.13
N GLU A 50 8.30 9.64 -13.47
CA GLU A 50 9.48 10.29 -12.86
C GLU A 50 9.49 11.81 -13.01
N CYS A 51 8.88 12.34 -14.07
CA CYS A 51 8.78 13.77 -14.35
C CYS A 51 7.60 14.47 -13.64
N ASP A 52 6.72 13.74 -12.97
CA ASP A 52 5.59 14.31 -12.24
C ASP A 52 5.93 14.52 -10.77
N HIS A 53 6.65 15.63 -10.50
CA HIS A 53 7.06 15.99 -9.16
C HIS A 53 5.88 16.31 -8.22
N ALA A 54 4.78 16.84 -8.75
CA ALA A 54 3.59 17.16 -7.96
C ALA A 54 2.88 15.89 -7.49
N ALA A 55 2.68 14.93 -8.40
CA ALA A 55 2.13 13.62 -8.07
C ALA A 55 3.04 12.86 -7.10
N ARG A 56 4.37 12.94 -7.28
CA ARG A 56 5.34 12.31 -6.37
C ARG A 56 5.27 12.90 -4.97
N ALA A 57 5.23 14.23 -4.84
CA ALA A 57 5.07 14.89 -3.55
C ALA A 57 3.73 14.56 -2.89
N GLY A 58 2.66 14.48 -3.68
CA GLY A 58 1.33 14.04 -3.21
C GLY A 58 1.35 12.59 -2.71
N LEU A 59 2.05 11.69 -3.40
CA LEU A 59 2.21 10.31 -2.98
C LEU A 59 2.97 10.20 -1.66
N ILE A 60 4.09 10.91 -1.50
CA ILE A 60 4.88 10.90 -0.25
C ILE A 60 4.00 11.28 0.94
N ARG A 61 3.22 12.36 0.84
CA ARG A 61 2.30 12.77 1.91
C ARG A 61 1.25 11.70 2.22
N ARG A 62 0.68 11.06 1.20
CA ARG A 62 -0.29 9.96 1.38
C ARG A 62 0.35 8.73 2.03
N MET A 63 1.60 8.42 1.70
CA MET A 63 2.37 7.35 2.34
C MET A 63 2.62 7.64 3.82
N ASP A 64 2.97 8.88 4.18
CA ASP A 64 3.16 9.28 5.58
C ASP A 64 1.88 9.10 6.40
N VAL A 65 0.73 9.55 5.85
CA VAL A 65 -0.59 9.35 6.48
C VAL A 65 -0.92 7.85 6.60
N ALA A 66 -0.72 7.07 5.55
CA ALA A 66 -0.98 5.63 5.58
C ALA A 66 -0.11 4.91 6.63
N LEU A 67 1.17 5.29 6.76
CA LEU A 67 2.05 4.76 7.79
C LEU A 67 1.57 5.11 9.20
N GLU A 68 1.18 6.35 9.44
CA GLU A 68 0.65 6.78 10.74
C GLU A 68 -0.63 6.01 11.10
N VAL A 69 -1.59 5.93 10.18
CA VAL A 69 -2.86 5.24 10.38
C VAL A 69 -2.65 3.76 10.64
N ALA A 70 -1.79 3.08 9.86
CA ALA A 70 -1.49 1.66 10.05
C ALA A 70 -0.89 1.39 11.44
N ARG A 71 0.09 2.20 11.86
CA ARG A 71 0.72 2.10 13.19
C ARG A 71 -0.28 2.30 14.33
N ARG A 72 -1.17 3.28 14.19
CA ARG A 72 -2.21 3.58 15.18
C ARG A 72 -3.27 2.48 15.26
N ALA A 73 -3.69 1.94 14.12
CA ALA A 73 -4.74 0.93 14.05
C ALA A 73 -4.27 -0.46 14.53
N ALA A 74 -2.98 -0.79 14.32
CA ALA A 74 -2.42 -2.09 14.67
C ALA A 74 -0.99 -1.95 15.25
N PRO A 75 -0.86 -1.50 16.51
CA PRO A 75 0.45 -1.40 17.15
C PRO A 75 1.11 -2.77 17.25
N GLY A 76 2.40 -2.83 16.88
CA GLY A 76 3.20 -4.06 16.90
C GLY A 76 3.07 -4.95 15.66
N VAL A 77 2.20 -4.62 14.70
CA VAL A 77 2.17 -5.30 13.39
C VAL A 77 3.32 -4.79 12.53
N GLU A 78 4.01 -5.71 11.85
CA GLU A 78 5.04 -5.36 10.88
C GLU A 78 4.42 -4.62 9.68
N ILE A 79 4.99 -3.48 9.32
CA ILE A 79 4.57 -2.68 8.16
C ILE A 79 5.74 -2.65 7.17
N ARG A 80 5.46 -3.03 5.93
CA ARG A 80 6.39 -3.01 4.80
C ARG A 80 5.92 -2.02 3.74
N VAL A 81 6.86 -1.43 3.02
CA VAL A 81 6.56 -0.64 1.81
C VAL A 81 6.90 -1.50 0.60
N GLY A 82 5.89 -1.77 -0.22
CA GLY A 82 6.01 -2.51 -1.48
C GLY A 82 6.34 -1.56 -2.63
N GLY A 83 7.14 -2.06 -3.59
CA GLY A 83 7.55 -1.29 -4.76
C GLY A 83 6.38 -0.88 -5.65
N ALA A 84 6.63 0.14 -6.48
CA ALA A 84 5.63 0.75 -7.35
C ALA A 84 4.93 -0.29 -8.25
N ILE A 85 3.59 -0.33 -8.20
CA ILE A 85 2.79 -1.12 -9.14
C ILE A 85 2.05 -0.22 -10.12
N GLU A 86 2.00 -0.63 -11.38
CA GLU A 86 1.08 -0.03 -12.34
C GLU A 86 -0.35 -0.42 -11.95
N LEU A 87 -1.17 0.58 -11.67
CA LEU A 87 -2.58 0.37 -11.41
C LEU A 87 -3.35 0.42 -12.71
N PRO A 88 -4.32 -0.48 -12.93
CA PRO A 88 -5.25 -0.31 -14.02
C PRO A 88 -5.96 1.02 -13.82
N ARG A 89 -5.77 1.96 -14.75
CA ARG A 89 -6.50 3.23 -14.73
C ARG A 89 -7.99 2.93 -14.66
N PRO A 90 -8.78 3.66 -13.85
CA PRO A 90 -10.23 3.52 -13.87
C PRO A 90 -10.68 3.68 -15.32
N ARG A 91 -11.40 2.67 -15.84
CA ARG A 91 -12.07 2.78 -17.13
C ARG A 91 -13.12 3.87 -16.94
N ASP A 92 -12.90 5.03 -17.54
CA ASP A 92 -13.92 6.07 -17.67
C ASP A 92 -15.22 5.43 -18.19
N PRO A 93 -16.36 5.56 -17.47
CA PRO A 93 -17.65 5.28 -18.07
C PRO A 93 -17.94 6.37 -19.09
N ARG A 94 -17.86 6.02 -20.38
CA ARG A 94 -18.41 6.85 -21.45
C ARG A 94 -19.93 6.92 -21.36
#